data_AF-A0A512JDD4-F1
#
_entry.id   AF-A0A512JDD4-F1
#
_cell.length_a   1.000
_cell.length_b   1.000
_cell.length_c   1.000
_cell.angle_alpha   90.00
_cell.angle_beta   90.00
_cell.angle_gamma   90.00
#
_symmetry.space_group_name_H-M   'P 1'
#
loop_
_entity.id
_entity.type
_entity.pdbx_description
1 polymer ?
#
loop_
_entity_poly.entity_id
_entity_poly.type
_entity_poly.pdbx_seq_one_letter_code
_entity_poly.pdbx_strand_id
1 'polypeptide(L)' 'MSRKSPNRIAAACIAEALATELAAGAVRHRQEGRTETAEALLQHVRHHRVRAIRLRALAGAEHYRTISALR' A
#
# COMPACT_ATOMS: atom_id res chain seq x y z
N MET A 1 8.27 -18.67 -20.34
CA MET A 1 8.00 -18.52 -18.89
C MET A 1 6.78 -17.64 -18.70
N SER A 2 5.64 -18.22 -18.30
CA SER A 2 4.41 -17.45 -18.02
C SER A 2 4.65 -16.58 -16.78
N ARG A 3 4.81 -15.26 -16.97
CA ARG A 3 4.83 -14.31 -15.85
C ARG A 3 3.43 -14.32 -15.25
N LYS A 4 3.21 -15.12 -14.18
CA LYS A 4 2.01 -14.98 -13.34
C LYS A 4 1.83 -13.49 -13.08
N SER A 5 0.64 -12.96 -13.38
CA SER A 5 0.35 -11.55 -13.12
C SER A 5 0.70 -11.25 -11.65
N PRO A 6 1.42 -10.15 -11.37
CA PRO A 6 1.82 -9.85 -10.00
C PRO A 6 0.57 -9.81 -9.13
N ASN A 7 0.56 -10.61 -8.06
CA ASN A 7 -0.60 -10.70 -7.17
C ASN A 7 -0.85 -9.33 -6.52
N ARG A 8 -1.81 -8.59 -7.08
CA ARG A 8 -2.14 -7.22 -6.70
C ARG A 8 -2.61 -7.13 -5.24
N ILE A 9 -3.25 -8.18 -4.73
CA ILE A 9 -3.64 -8.27 -3.31
C ILE A 9 -2.40 -8.40 -2.42
N ALA A 10 -1.47 -9.29 -2.75
CA ALA A 10 -0.22 -9.42 -2.00
C ALA A 10 0.59 -8.10 -2.02
N ALA A 11 0.68 -7.43 -3.17
CA ALA A 11 1.32 -6.13 -3.28
C ALA A 11 0.62 -5.04 -2.45
N ALA A 12 -0.71 -5.07 -2.32
CA ALA A 12 -1.45 -4.18 -1.46
C ALA A 12 -1.12 -4.41 0.02
N CYS A 13 -1.07 -5.67 0.45
CA CYS A 13 -0.69 -6.03 1.82
C CYS A 13 0.72 -5.56 2.18
N ILE A 14 1.69 -5.72 1.26
CA ILE A 14 3.05 -5.23 1.46
C ILE A 14 3.06 -3.70 1.60
N ALA A 15 2.35 -2.99 0.73
CA ALA A 15 2.26 -1.53 0.83
C ALA A 15 1.64 -1.08 2.16
N GLU A 16 0.64 -1.78 2.68
CA GLU A 16 0.02 -1.49 3.97
C GLU A 16 0.94 -1.79 5.16
N ALA A 17 1.71 -2.88 5.11
CA ALA A 17 2.73 -3.20 6.11
C ALA A 17 3.79 -2.09 6.19
N LEU A 18 4.32 -1.67 5.03
CA LEU A 18 5.27 -0.56 4.95
C LEU A 18 4.68 0.74 5.52
N ALA A 19 3.43 1.08 5.18
CA ALA A 19 2.77 2.25 5.74
C ALA A 19 2.65 2.17 7.27
N THR A 20 2.45 0.98 7.82
CA THR A 20 2.33 0.76 9.27
C THR A 20 3.67 0.94 9.97
N GLU A 21 4.75 0.36 9.43
CA GLU A 21 6.10 0.52 9.96
C GLU A 21 6.57 1.97 9.92
N LEU A 22 6.33 2.66 8.80
CA LEU A 22 6.67 4.07 8.64
C LEU A 22 5.87 4.96 9.62
N ALA A 23 4.60 4.63 9.88
CA ALA A 23 3.79 5.37 10.85
C ALA A 23 4.33 5.20 12.28
N ALA A 24 4.74 3.98 12.66
CA ALA A 24 5.39 3.74 13.94
C ALA A 24 6.71 4.52 14.05
N GLY A 25 7.52 4.56 12.98
CA GLY A 25 8.72 5.37 12.91
C GLY A 25 8.45 6.87 13.07
N ALA A 26 7.42 7.39 12.41
CA ALA A 26 7.01 8.79 12.52
C ALA A 26 6.62 9.17 13.96
N VAL A 27 5.89 8.29 14.66
CA VAL A 27 5.53 8.50 16.08
C VAL A 27 6.79 8.58 16.95
N ARG A 28 7.75 7.67 16.77
CA ARG A 28 9.01 7.70 17.53
C ARG A 28 9.78 9.00 17.29
N HIS A 29 9.96 9.41 16.03
CA HIS A 29 10.67 10.66 15.73
C HIS A 29 9.97 11.89 16.27
N ARG A 30 8.63 11.90 16.32
CA ARG A 30 7.88 12.99 16.96
C ARG A 30 8.13 13.06 18.46
N GLN A 31 8.23 11.92 19.14
CA GLN A 31 8.58 11.84 20.57
C GLN A 31 10.02 12.30 20.84
N GLU A 32 10.93 12.08 19.88
CA GLU A 32 12.31 12.58 19.92
C GLU A 32 12.45 14.07 19.55
N GLY A 33 11.35 14.79 19.29
CA GLY A 33 11.36 16.19 18.86
C GLY A 33 11.79 16.41 17.41
N ARG A 34 11.98 15.35 16.62
CA ARG A 34 12.38 15.40 15.20
C ARG A 34 11.15 15.52 14.30
N THR A 35 10.48 16.67 14.36
CA THR A 35 9.20 16.92 13.68
C THR A 35 9.32 16.84 12.16
N GLU A 36 10.36 17.41 11.56
CA GLU A 36 10.59 17.37 10.10
C GLU A 36 10.74 15.93 9.58
N THR A 37 11.51 15.10 10.29
CA THR A 37 11.68 13.69 9.94
C THR A 37 10.37 12.91 10.08
N ALA A 38 9.60 13.19 11.14
CA ALA A 38 8.29 12.58 11.34
C ALA A 38 7.32 12.96 10.20
N GLU A 39 7.33 14.22 9.76
CA GLU A 39 6.50 14.69 8.64
C GLU A 39 6.88 14.03 7.31
N ALA A 40 8.18 13.94 7.01
CA ALA A 40 8.67 13.22 5.82
C ALA A 40 8.20 11.75 5.81
N LEU A 41 8.29 11.06 6.96
CA LEU A 41 7.77 9.69 7.08
C LEU A 41 6.26 9.62 6.86
N LEU A 42 5.49 10.57 7.40
CA LEU A 42 4.04 10.64 7.18
C LEU A 42 3.66 10.85 5.71
N GLN A 43 4.48 11.53 4.91
CA GLN A 43 4.27 11.63 3.46
C GLN A 43 4.40 10.25 2.79
N HIS A 44 5.42 9.46 3.18
CA HIS A 44 5.57 8.09 2.69
C HIS A 44 4.43 7.16 3.15
N VAL A 45 3.96 7.30 4.40
CA VAL A 45 2.77 6.57 4.90
C VAL A 45 1.56 6.83 3.99
N ARG A 46 1.28 8.09 3.67
CA ARG A 46 0.17 8.48 2.78
C ARG A 46 0.33 7.86 1.40
N HIS A 47 1.52 7.94 0.81
CA HIS A 47 1.82 7.33 -0.48
C HIS A 47 1.52 5.83 -0.50
N HIS A 48 2.01 5.09 0.49
CA HIS A 48 1.84 3.64 0.57
C HIS A 48 0.38 3.23 0.82
N ARG A 49 -0.37 3.97 1.64
CA ARG A 49 -1.82 3.74 1.84
C ARG A 49 -2.62 3.92 0.56
N VAL A 50 -2.39 5.03 -0.16
CA VAL A 50 -3.05 5.28 -1.45
C VAL A 50 -2.70 4.17 -2.46
N ARG A 51 -1.44 3.74 -2.49
CA ARG A 51 -1.00 2.63 -3.35
C ARG A 51 -1.70 1.32 -3.00
N ALA A 52 -1.84 0.98 -1.72
CA ALA A 52 -2.55 -0.22 -1.27
C ALA A 52 -4.02 -0.22 -1.70
N ILE A 53 -4.72 0.90 -1.51
CA ILE A 53 -6.12 1.07 -1.94
C ILE A 53 -6.24 0.89 -3.46
N ARG A 54 -5.37 1.54 -4.24
CA ARG A 54 -5.36 1.42 -5.70
C ARG A 54 -5.14 -0.03 -6.15
N LEU A 55 -4.22 -0.75 -5.52
CA LEU A 55 -3.93 -2.14 -5.87
C LEU A 55 -5.13 -3.07 -5.59
N ARG A 56 -5.83 -2.86 -4.46
CA ARG A 56 -7.07 -3.59 -4.14
C ARG A 56 -8.18 -3.29 -5.15
N ALA A 57 -8.37 -2.02 -5.51
CA ALA A 57 -9.35 -1.63 -6.51
C ALA A 57 -9.06 -2.27 -7.88
N LEU A 58 -7.80 -2.29 -8.31
CA LEU A 58 -7.39 -2.93 -9.56
C LEU A 58 -7.58 -4.46 -9.52
N ALA A 59 -7.30 -5.10 -8.38
CA ALA A 59 -7.56 -6.53 -8.20
C ALA A 59 -9.06 -6.85 -8.29
N GLY A 60 -9.90 -6.03 -7.67
CA GLY A 60 -11.36 -6.16 -7.77
C GLY A 60 -11.88 -5.98 -9.19
N ALA A 61 -11.36 -4.99 -9.92
CA ALA A 61 -11.73 -4.75 -11.32
C ALA A 61 -11.32 -5.91 -12.24
N GLU A 62 -10.14 -6.50 -12.03
CA GLU A 62 -9.70 -7.70 -12.75
C GLU A 62 -10.60 -8.90 -12.45
N HIS A 63 -10.93 -9.11 -11.17
CA HIS A 63 -11.83 -10.20 -10.77
C HIS A 63 -13.21 -10.07 -11.42
N TYR A 64 -13.78 -8.86 -11.43
CA TYR A 64 -15.07 -8.60 -12.09
C TYR A 64 -15.02 -8.92 -13.59
N ARG A 65 -13.98 -8.46 -14.32
CA ARG A 65 -13.83 -8.75 -15.76
C ARG A 65 -13.76 -10.25 -16.03
N THR A 66 -13.03 -11.00 -15.20
CA THR A 66 -12.94 -12.46 -15.34
C THR A 66 -14.30 -13.11 -15.16
N ILE A 67 -15.09 -12.70 -14.15
CA ILE A 67 -16.43 -13.23 -13.94
C ILE A 67 -17.37 -12.86 -15.10
N SER A 68 -17.35 -11.61 -15.56
CA SER A 68 -18.18 -11.15 -16.67
C SER A 68 -17.84 -11.84 -17.99
N ALA A 69 -16.60 -12.27 -18.20
CA ALA A 69 -16.19 -13.02 -19.40
C ALA A 69 -16.60 -14.50 -19.37
N LEU A 70 -16.99 -15.03 -18.21
CA LEU A 70 -17.45 -16.41 -18.03
C LEU A 70 -18.97 -16.54 -18.12
N ARG A 71 -19.69 -15.43 -18.33
CA ARG A 71 -21.15 -15.36 -18.40
C ARG A 71 -21.61 -15.03 -19.81
#